data_AF-A0A516W7F3-F1
#
_entry.id   AF-A0A516W7F3-F1
#
_cell.length_a   1.000
_cell.length_b   1.000
_cell.length_c   1.000
_cell.angle_alpha   90.00
_cell.angle_beta   90.00
_cell.angle_gamma   90.00
#
_symmetry.space_group_name_H-M   'P 1'
#
loop_
_entity.id
_entity.type
_entity.pdbx_description
1 polymer ?
#
loop_
_entity_poly.entity_id
_entity_poly.type
_entity_poly.pdbx_seq_one_letter_code
_entity_poly.pdbx_strand_id
1 'polypeptide(L)'
;MLCATMGVEYLITSPAFPADSLQETLARLASHWDSEVRAGYFSAVEILAENAMPDASLAIEPAGIYFCDHGGQGRAFLGRLVAALVSRYDQVTVQEYEL
;
A
#
# COMPACT_ATOMS: atom_id res chain seq x y z
N MET A 1 1.92 3.97 -14.99
CA MET A 1 2.70 2.82 -14.50
C MET A 1 3.35 3.27 -13.20
N LEU A 2 2.81 2.85 -12.06
CA LEU A 2 3.22 3.30 -10.73
C LEU A 2 4.39 2.47 -10.16
N CYS A 3 4.65 1.29 -10.72
CA CYS A 3 5.81 0.47 -10.43
C CYS A 3 6.89 0.75 -11.49
N ALA A 4 8.07 1.25 -11.08
CA ALA A 4 9.23 1.25 -11.97
C ALA A 4 9.69 -0.20 -12.19
N THR A 5 10.43 -0.45 -13.26
CA THR A 5 10.74 -1.75 -13.91
C THR A 5 11.35 -2.88 -13.05
N MET A 6 11.47 -2.73 -11.72
CA MET A 6 12.02 -3.75 -10.81
C MET A 6 11.17 -4.07 -9.59
N GLY A 7 9.96 -3.50 -9.45
CA GLY A 7 9.07 -3.82 -8.33
C GLY A 7 8.08 -4.94 -8.64
N VAL A 8 7.52 -5.58 -7.60
CA VAL A 8 6.42 -6.54 -7.73
C VAL A 8 5.10 -5.85 -7.45
N GLU A 9 4.15 -5.97 -8.38
CA GLU A 9 2.85 -5.32 -8.32
C GLU A 9 1.80 -6.24 -7.68
N TYR A 10 0.93 -5.65 -6.85
CA TYR A 10 -0.16 -6.34 -6.18
C TYR A 10 -1.45 -5.54 -6.33
N LEU A 11 -2.52 -6.26 -6.62
CA LEU A 11 -3.88 -5.77 -6.43
C LEU A 11 -4.46 -6.43 -5.19
N ILE A 12 -4.80 -5.61 -4.21
CA ILE A 12 -5.45 -6.03 -2.96
C ILE A 12 -6.92 -5.65 -3.05
N THR A 13 -7.81 -6.63 -2.92
CA THR A 13 -9.27 -6.43 -3.01
C THR A 13 -9.99 -7.05 -1.82
N SER A 14 -11.21 -6.62 -1.58
CA SER A 14 -12.13 -7.25 -0.65
C SER A 14 -13.57 -6.98 -1.09
N PRO A 15 -14.50 -7.94 -0.95
CA PRO A 15 -15.91 -7.69 -1.18
C PRO A 15 -16.49 -6.64 -0.22
N ALA A 16 -15.81 -6.39 0.91
CA ALA A 16 -16.26 -5.46 1.94
C ALA A 16 -15.64 -4.05 1.81
N PHE A 17 -14.79 -3.79 0.81
CA PHE A 17 -14.20 -2.46 0.60
C PHE A 17 -15.26 -1.43 0.21
N PRO A 18 -15.54 -0.43 1.07
CA PRO A 18 -16.40 0.69 0.71
C PRO A 18 -15.59 1.70 -0.10
N ALA A 19 -16.18 2.27 -1.14
CA ALA A 19 -15.55 3.30 -1.98
C ALA A 19 -14.98 4.47 -1.16
N ASP A 20 -15.63 4.84 -0.05
CA ASP A 20 -15.29 6.04 0.72
C ASP A 20 -14.48 5.78 2.00
N SER A 21 -14.29 4.52 2.44
CA SER A 21 -13.68 4.22 3.76
C SER A 21 -12.22 3.74 3.70
N LEU A 22 -11.72 3.41 2.51
CA LEU A 22 -10.34 2.92 2.36
C LEU A 22 -9.32 3.99 2.72
N GLN A 23 -9.59 5.26 2.35
CA GLN A 23 -8.73 6.38 2.71
C GLN A 23 -8.60 6.56 4.22
N GLU A 24 -9.69 6.41 4.98
CA GLU A 24 -9.66 6.53 6.44
C GLU A 24 -8.82 5.40 7.08
N THR A 25 -8.97 4.17 6.58
CA THR A 25 -8.19 3.02 7.03
C THR A 25 -6.70 3.24 6.76
N LEU A 26 -6.33 3.71 5.56
CA LEU A 26 -4.95 4.02 5.22
C LEU A 26 -4.39 5.19 6.05
N ALA A 27 -5.17 6.24 6.29
CA ALA A 27 -4.77 7.38 7.12
C ALA A 27 -4.51 6.95 8.58
N ARG A 28 -5.35 6.07 9.12
CA ARG A 28 -5.17 5.51 10.47
C ARG A 28 -3.92 4.65 10.56
N LEU A 29 -3.69 3.79 9.58
CA LEU A 29 -2.47 3.00 9.48
C LEU A 29 -1.23 3.91 9.41
N ALA A 30 -1.27 4.93 8.57
CA ALA A 30 -0.21 5.92 8.44
C ALA A 30 0.03 6.75 9.71
N SER A 31 -0.96 6.88 10.59
CA SER A 31 -0.83 7.57 11.89
C SER A 31 -0.20 6.71 12.99
N HIS A 32 -0.31 5.39 12.87
CA HIS A 32 0.30 4.42 13.79
C HIS A 32 1.68 3.95 13.33
N TRP A 33 2.08 4.27 12.10
CA TRP A 33 3.43 4.01 11.62
C TRP A 33 4.37 5.12 12.09
N ASP A 34 5.40 4.70 12.83
CA ASP A 34 6.40 5.55 13.49
C ASP A 34 6.92 6.67 12.58
N SER A 35 7.16 7.84 13.17
CA SER A 35 7.61 9.03 12.44
C SER A 35 8.95 8.84 11.74
N GLU A 36 9.81 7.90 12.19
CA GLU A 36 11.05 7.52 11.51
C GLU A 36 10.80 6.75 10.20
N VAL A 37 9.68 6.04 10.09
CA VAL A 37 9.26 5.31 8.87
C VAL A 37 8.66 6.28 7.84
N ARG A 38 8.14 7.42 8.27
CA ARG A 38 7.55 8.43 7.36
C ARG A 38 8.57 9.18 6.51
N ALA A 39 9.84 9.27 6.91
CA ALA A 39 10.81 10.17 6.27
C ALA A 39 11.53 9.61 5.03
N GLY A 40 11.30 8.34 4.65
CA GLY A 40 11.95 7.75 3.47
C GLY A 40 11.24 6.57 2.81
N TYR A 41 10.09 6.13 3.33
CA TYR A 41 9.59 4.78 3.03
C TYR A 41 8.14 4.70 2.55
N PHE A 42 7.39 5.82 2.50
CA PHE A 42 5.97 5.77 2.14
C PHE A 42 5.42 7.10 1.60
N SER A 43 4.81 7.06 0.41
CA SER A 43 3.93 8.11 -0.11
C SER A 43 2.51 7.55 -0.07
N ALA A 44 1.80 7.80 1.04
CA ALA A 44 0.39 7.42 1.24
C ALA A 44 -0.56 8.16 0.29
N VAL A 45 -0.10 9.30 -0.21
CA VAL A 45 -0.74 10.18 -1.16
C VAL A 45 0.43 10.71 -1.97
N GLU A 46 0.26 10.68 -3.29
CA GLU A 46 1.16 11.17 -4.32
C GLU A 46 2.11 12.28 -3.81
N ILE A 47 3.40 12.09 -4.08
CA ILE A 47 4.48 13.09 -3.99
C ILE A 47 4.94 13.33 -2.55
N LEU A 48 6.21 13.01 -2.25
CA LEU A 48 7.11 13.77 -1.36
C LEU A 48 8.43 12.98 -1.17
N ALA A 49 9.28 12.95 -2.21
CA ALA A 49 10.74 12.86 -2.10
C ALA A 49 11.31 12.92 -3.52
N GLU A 50 11.75 14.09 -3.98
CA GLU A 50 12.17 14.31 -5.37
C GLU A 50 13.41 13.50 -5.83
N ASN A 51 14.02 12.63 -5.02
CA ASN A 51 15.26 11.94 -5.41
C ASN A 51 15.49 10.52 -4.87
N ALA A 52 14.54 9.89 -4.15
CA ALA A 52 14.70 8.50 -3.69
C ALA A 52 13.45 7.67 -4.01
N MET A 53 13.64 6.53 -4.68
CA MET A 53 12.56 5.56 -4.90
C MET A 53 12.18 4.94 -3.54
N PRO A 54 10.91 4.99 -3.12
CA PRO A 54 10.49 4.42 -1.84
C PRO A 54 10.54 2.88 -1.90
N ASP A 55 10.71 2.22 -0.76
CA ASP A 55 10.64 0.76 -0.66
C ASP A 55 9.29 0.18 -1.11
N ALA A 56 8.21 0.97 -1.00
CA ALA A 56 6.91 0.63 -1.54
C ALA A 56 6.08 1.87 -1.92
N SER A 57 5.16 1.70 -2.86
CA SER A 57 4.10 2.66 -3.17
C SER A 57 2.73 2.01 -3.08
N LEU A 58 1.69 2.79 -2.76
CA LEU A 58 0.31 2.34 -2.89
C LEU A 58 -0.59 3.44 -3.47
N ALA A 59 -1.65 3.01 -4.13
CA ALA A 59 -2.75 3.85 -4.57
C ALA A 59 -4.09 3.16 -4.29
N ILE A 60 -5.12 3.94 -3.99
CA ILE A 60 -6.50 3.44 -4.00
C ILE A 60 -7.03 3.64 -5.41
N GLU A 61 -7.46 2.55 -6.04
CA GLU A 61 -8.11 2.51 -7.35
C GLU A 61 -9.56 2.03 -7.20
N PRO A 62 -10.43 2.25 -8.21
CA PRO A 62 -11.81 1.75 -8.16
C PRO A 62 -11.90 0.23 -7.97
N ALA A 63 -10.89 -0.52 -8.39
CA ALA A 63 -10.82 -1.98 -8.25
C ALA A 63 -10.32 -2.45 -6.88
N GLY A 64 -9.71 -1.58 -6.06
CA GLY A 64 -9.12 -1.94 -4.78
C GLY A 64 -7.88 -1.11 -4.43
N ILE A 65 -6.97 -1.69 -3.66
CA ILE A 65 -5.69 -1.08 -3.34
C ILE A 65 -4.65 -1.65 -4.30
N TYR A 66 -4.06 -0.79 -5.11
CA TYR A 66 -2.86 -1.11 -5.87
C TYR A 66 -1.64 -0.87 -4.98
N PHE A 67 -0.74 -1.84 -4.92
CA PHE A 67 0.48 -1.79 -4.12
C PHE A 67 1.67 -2.26 -4.95
N CYS A 68 2.80 -1.57 -4.87
CA CYS A 68 4.03 -1.95 -5.54
C CYS A 68 5.16 -2.06 -4.50
N ASP A 69 5.80 -3.24 -4.46
CA ASP A 69 6.98 -3.58 -3.67
C ASP A 69 8.24 -3.28 -4.50
N HIS A 70 8.96 -2.20 -4.19
CA HIS A 70 10.21 -1.85 -4.88
C HIS A 70 11.44 -2.53 -4.24
N GLY A 71 11.25 -3.38 -3.22
CA GLY A 71 12.30 -4.01 -2.45
C GLY A 71 12.51 -3.38 -1.06
N GLY A 72 13.65 -3.63 -0.43
CA GLY A 72 13.94 -3.14 0.92
C GLY A 72 12.92 -3.67 1.94
N GLN A 73 12.14 -2.77 2.54
CA GLN A 73 11.08 -3.09 3.49
C GLN A 73 9.68 -3.23 2.86
N GLY A 74 9.54 -3.13 1.54
CA GLY A 74 8.24 -3.13 0.86
C GLY A 74 7.41 -4.39 1.15
N ARG A 75 8.04 -5.57 1.14
CA ARG A 75 7.40 -6.83 1.53
C ARG A 75 6.89 -6.85 2.98
N ALA A 76 7.70 -6.36 3.91
CA ALA A 76 7.33 -6.30 5.32
C ALA A 76 6.16 -5.33 5.54
N PHE A 77 6.14 -4.24 4.78
CA PHE A 77 5.05 -3.29 4.76
C PHE A 77 3.76 -3.91 4.20
N LEU A 78 3.83 -4.65 3.09
CA LEU A 78 2.68 -5.37 2.52
C LEU A 78 2.05 -6.30 3.56
N GLY A 79 2.86 -7.05 4.32
CA GLY A 79 2.37 -7.92 5.39
C GLY A 79 1.60 -7.16 6.48
N ARG A 80 2.07 -5.98 6.89
CA ARG A 80 1.38 -5.12 7.87
C ARG A 80 0.08 -4.54 7.32
N LEU A 81 0.09 -4.09 6.06
CA LEU A 81 -1.09 -3.60 5.37
C LEU A 81 -2.16 -4.68 5.29
N VAL A 82 -1.80 -5.88 4.83
CA VAL A 82 -2.71 -7.03 4.74
C VAL A 82 -3.28 -7.38 6.11
N ALA A 83 -2.45 -7.46 7.16
CA ALA A 83 -2.91 -7.75 8.52
C ALA A 83 -3.95 -6.72 9.01
N ALA A 84 -3.71 -5.44 8.76
CA ALA A 84 -4.64 -4.37 9.11
C ALA A 84 -5.96 -4.47 8.33
N LEU A 85 -5.89 -4.69 7.01
CA LEU A 85 -7.09 -4.84 6.19
C LEU A 85 -7.90 -6.08 6.59
N VAL A 86 -7.26 -7.22 6.85
CA VAL A 86 -7.91 -8.44 7.38
C VAL A 86 -8.59 -8.14 8.71
N SER A 87 -7.92 -7.47 9.64
CA SER A 87 -8.52 -7.15 10.95
C SER A 87 -9.78 -6.28 10.84
N ARG A 88 -9.90 -5.48 9.76
CA ARG A 88 -10.99 -4.53 9.57
C ARG A 88 -12.12 -5.05 8.68
N TYR A 89 -11.77 -5.81 7.65
CA TYR A 89 -12.64 -6.24 6.56
C TYR A 89 -12.80 -7.76 6.47
N ASP A 90 -12.21 -8.51 7.41
CA ASP A 90 -12.20 -9.97 7.53
C ASP A 90 -11.44 -10.65 6.37
N GLN A 91 -12.03 -10.64 5.18
CA GLN A 91 -11.45 -11.24 3.99
C GLN A 91 -10.78 -10.20 3.10
N VAL A 92 -9.53 -10.46 2.70
CA VAL A 92 -8.86 -9.75 1.62
C VAL A 92 -8.24 -10.74 0.64
N THR A 93 -8.26 -10.39 -0.64
CA THR A 93 -7.56 -11.09 -1.69
C THR A 93 -6.32 -10.28 -2.06
N VAL A 94 -5.16 -10.92 -2.07
CA VAL A 94 -3.91 -10.34 -2.57
C VAL A 94 -3.56 -11.08 -3.85
N GLN A 95 -3.59 -10.37 -4.97
CA GLN A 95 -3.22 -10.91 -6.27
C GLN A 95 -1.93 -10.24 -6.72
N GLU A 96 -0.93 -11.05 -7.08
CA GLU A 96 0.22 -10.55 -7.83
C GLU A 96 -0.22 -10.18 -9.25
N TYR A 97 0.08 -8.95 -9.64
CA TYR A 97 -0.29 -8.40 -10.93
C TYR A 97 0.87 -8.67 -11.91
N GLU A 98 0.88 -9.87 -12.50
CA GLU A 98 1.75 -10.15 -13.65
C GLU A 98 1.12 -9.50 -14.89
N LEU A 99 1.79 -8.48 -15.45
CA LEU A 99 1.48 -7.94 -16.79
C LEU A 99 2.05 -8.83 -17.90
#